data_AF-A0A2T1DFJ9-F1
#
_entry.id   AF-A0A2T1DFJ9-F1
#
_cell.length_a   1.000
_cell.length_b   1.000
_cell.length_c   1.000
_cell.angle_alpha   90.00
_cell.angle_beta   90.00
_cell.angle_gamma   90.00
#
_symmetry.space_group_name_H-M   'P 1'
#
loop_
_entity.id
_entity.type
_entity.pdbx_description
1 polymer ?
#
loop_
_entity_poly.entity_id
_entity_poly.type
_entity_poly.pdbx_seq_one_letter_code
_entity_poly.pdbx_strand_id
1 'polypeptide(L)'
;MNSETQTRGQLERTLSQRIQALYRTQLGQQPSRVQCQIFDGKVVIVLEDSITKTEQVLVASGQEDLAEQVRDDLDKAFNPQLTELIREVIGIEVVDVLTDATLKTGRMGTIAVLADTPQFREPQATRKLRSDASAEDTE
;
A
#
# COMPACT_ATOMS: atom_id res chain seq x y z
N MET A 1 -2.63 12.46 14.32
CA MET A 1 -2.29 13.90 14.24
C MET A 1 -0.97 14.15 13.48
N ASN A 2 -0.67 13.49 12.35
CA ASN A 2 0.63 13.63 11.66
C ASN A 2 0.58 14.10 10.20
N SER A 3 -0.58 14.10 9.56
CA SER A 3 -0.72 14.29 8.11
C SER A 3 -0.30 15.70 7.64
N GLU A 4 -0.49 16.73 8.47
CA GLU A 4 -0.21 18.13 8.10
C GLU A 4 1.30 18.46 7.95
N THR A 5 2.20 17.60 8.45
CA THR A 5 3.65 17.88 8.41
C THR A 5 4.41 17.08 7.35
N GLN A 6 3.84 15.98 6.86
CA GLN A 6 4.50 15.07 5.94
C GLN A 6 4.04 15.31 4.50
N THR A 7 4.95 15.13 3.54
CA THR A 7 4.57 15.13 2.12
C THR A 7 3.96 13.78 1.76
N ARG A 8 3.14 13.73 0.70
CA ARG A 8 2.56 12.48 0.19
C ARG A 8 3.61 11.38 0.00
N GLY A 9 4.70 11.71 -0.69
CA GLY A 9 5.78 10.75 -0.96
C GLY A 9 6.49 10.23 0.30
N GLN A 10 6.52 11.01 1.39
CA GLN A 10 7.05 10.52 2.68
C GLN A 10 6.13 9.45 3.27
N LEU A 11 4.81 9.69 3.28
CA LEU A 11 3.83 8.72 3.76
C LEU A 11 3.82 7.44 2.91
N GLU A 12 3.83 7.57 1.58
CA GLU A 12 3.92 6.42 0.64
C GLU A 12 5.18 5.58 0.88
N ARG A 13 6.32 6.24 1.13
CA ARG A 13 7.58 5.55 1.45
C ARG A 13 7.50 4.84 2.80
N THR A 14 6.95 5.50 3.83
CA THR A 14 6.76 4.91 5.15
C THR A 14 5.83 3.69 5.09
N LEU A 15 4.70 3.79 4.36
CA LEU A 15 3.80 2.66 4.11
C LEU A 15 4.55 1.50 3.46
N SER A 16 5.26 1.76 2.36
CA SER A 16 5.96 0.71 1.62
C SER A 16 6.96 -0.06 2.49
N GLN A 17 7.72 0.65 3.31
CA GLN A 17 8.69 0.06 4.24
C GLN A 17 8.03 -0.75 5.35
N ARG A 18 6.98 -0.20 5.98
CA ARG A 18 6.27 -0.88 7.08
C ARG A 18 5.51 -2.11 6.57
N ILE A 19 4.88 -2.02 5.40
CA ILE A 19 4.19 -3.16 4.76
C ILE A 19 5.18 -4.26 4.44
N GLN A 20 6.34 -3.94 3.82
CA GLN A 20 7.36 -4.95 3.55
C GLN A 20 7.83 -5.67 4.84
N ALA A 21 7.99 -4.92 5.93
CA ALA A 21 8.34 -5.50 7.23
C ALA A 21 7.21 -6.39 7.79
N LEU A 22 5.95 -5.97 7.66
CA LEU A 22 4.78 -6.73 8.10
C LEU A 22 4.69 -8.08 7.37
N TYR A 23 4.82 -8.09 6.04
CA TYR A 23 4.83 -9.33 5.25
C TYR A 23 5.95 -10.27 5.70
N ARG A 24 7.17 -9.74 5.88
CA ARG A 24 8.31 -10.54 6.32
C ARG A 24 8.07 -11.16 7.70
N THR A 25 7.52 -10.40 8.65
CA THR A 25 7.31 -10.85 10.02
C THR A 25 6.14 -11.83 10.13
N GLN A 26 5.03 -11.61 9.43
CA GLN A 26 3.81 -12.41 9.57
C GLN A 26 3.78 -13.62 8.64
N LEU A 27 4.27 -13.47 7.41
CA LEU A 27 4.17 -14.50 6.36
C LEU A 27 5.51 -15.16 6.05
N GLY A 28 6.61 -14.69 6.66
CA GLY A 28 7.97 -15.17 6.33
C GLY A 28 8.38 -14.90 4.89
N GLN A 29 7.60 -14.09 4.16
CA GLN A 29 7.79 -13.75 2.76
C GLN A 29 8.13 -12.27 2.65
N GLN A 30 9.16 -11.95 1.90
CA GLN A 30 9.54 -10.57 1.64
C GLN A 30 9.25 -10.25 0.17
N PRO A 31 8.22 -9.42 -0.11
CA PRO A 31 7.98 -8.92 -1.46
C PRO A 31 9.22 -8.21 -2.00
N SER A 32 9.55 -8.46 -3.27
CA SER A 32 10.70 -7.84 -3.94
C SER A 32 10.49 -6.35 -4.16
N ARG A 33 9.22 -5.96 -4.38
CA ARG A 33 8.82 -4.57 -4.55
C ARG A 33 7.49 -4.30 -3.85
N VAL A 34 7.44 -3.16 -3.17
CA VAL A 34 6.22 -2.60 -2.57
C VAL A 34 6.06 -1.18 -3.10
N GLN A 35 4.94 -0.93 -3.77
CA GLN A 35 4.59 0.40 -4.26
C GLN A 35 3.33 0.85 -3.57
N CYS A 36 3.36 2.02 -2.94
CA CYS A 36 2.19 2.64 -2.34
C CYS A 36 1.92 3.97 -3.04
N GLN A 37 0.66 4.22 -3.37
CA GLN A 37 0.19 5.50 -3.89
C GLN A 37 -1.02 5.96 -3.09
N ILE A 38 -1.05 7.25 -2.74
CA ILE A 38 -2.17 7.84 -2.01
C ILE A 38 -2.82 8.91 -2.88
N PHE A 39 -4.12 8.77 -3.15
CA PHE A 39 -4.90 9.74 -3.93
C PHE A 39 -6.39 9.61 -3.62
N ASP A 40 -7.12 10.72 -3.65
CA ASP A 40 -8.59 10.79 -3.56
C ASP A 40 -9.22 9.89 -2.48
N GLY A 41 -8.68 9.99 -1.25
CA GLY A 41 -9.14 9.20 -0.10
C GLY A 41 -8.87 7.70 -0.23
N LYS A 42 -7.88 7.28 -1.03
CA LYS A 42 -7.51 5.88 -1.25
C LYS A 42 -6.02 5.68 -1.09
N VAL A 43 -5.68 4.47 -0.67
CA VAL A 43 -4.31 3.95 -0.70
C VAL A 43 -4.30 2.75 -1.63
N VAL A 44 -3.50 2.83 -2.69
CA VAL A 44 -3.27 1.71 -3.59
C VAL A 44 -1.90 1.12 -3.27
N ILE A 45 -1.86 -0.18 -3.03
CA ILE A 45 -0.66 -0.93 -2.73
C ILE A 45 -0.51 -2.00 -3.80
N VAL A 46 0.69 -2.11 -4.37
CA VAL A 46 1.05 -3.17 -5.31
C VAL A 46 2.30 -3.87 -4.81
N LEU A 47 2.23 -5.19 -4.70
CA LEU A 47 3.30 -6.06 -4.28
C LEU A 47 3.74 -6.96 -5.43
N GLU A 48 5.05 -7.11 -5.60
CA GLU A 48 5.67 -8.10 -6.49
C GLU A 48 6.32 -9.21 -5.64
N ASP A 49 6.25 -10.44 -6.13
CA ASP A 49 6.74 -11.66 -5.44
C ASP A 49 6.13 -11.86 -4.04
N SER A 50 4.82 -11.62 -3.94
CA SER A 50 4.05 -11.68 -2.68
C SER A 50 3.53 -13.08 -2.32
N ILE A 51 3.75 -14.06 -3.19
CA ILE A 51 3.25 -15.43 -3.02
C ILE A 51 4.16 -16.20 -2.07
N THR A 52 3.58 -16.79 -1.04
CA THR A 52 4.33 -17.55 -0.03
C THR A 52 4.87 -18.85 -0.61
N LYS A 53 5.90 -19.41 0.03
CA LYS A 53 6.47 -20.71 -0.35
C LYS A 53 5.42 -21.82 -0.36
N THR A 54 4.49 -21.79 0.59
CA THR A 54 3.42 -22.79 0.70
C THR A 54 2.53 -22.76 -0.55
N GLU A 55 2.08 -21.58 -0.96
CA GLU A 55 1.27 -21.42 -2.17
C GLU A 55 2.04 -21.81 -3.43
N GLN A 56 3.33 -21.47 -3.53
CA GLN A 56 4.18 -21.86 -4.65
C GLN A 56 4.29 -23.39 -4.78
N VAL A 57 4.42 -24.11 -3.67
CA VAL A 57 4.46 -25.58 -3.66
C VAL A 57 3.14 -26.17 -4.14
N LEU A 58 2.01 -25.60 -3.73
CA LEU A 58 0.67 -26.04 -4.14
C LEU A 58 0.43 -25.81 -5.64
N VAL A 59 0.80 -24.64 -6.17
CA VAL A 59 0.73 -24.38 -7.61
C VAL A 59 1.62 -25.37 -8.38
N ALA A 60 2.84 -25.61 -7.90
CA ALA A 60 3.77 -26.53 -8.55
C ALA A 60 3.31 -28.00 -8.51
N SER A 61 2.49 -28.40 -7.53
CA SER A 61 1.87 -29.73 -7.47
C SER A 61 0.57 -29.85 -8.27
N GLY A 62 0.16 -28.81 -8.99
CA GLY A 62 -1.08 -28.77 -9.75
C GLY A 62 -2.33 -28.57 -8.89
N GLN A 63 -2.17 -28.03 -7.68
CA GLN A 63 -3.24 -27.77 -6.71
C GLN A 63 -3.54 -26.27 -6.64
N GLU A 64 -3.81 -25.65 -7.79
CA GLU A 64 -4.06 -24.20 -7.89
C GLU A 64 -5.26 -23.75 -7.02
N ASP A 65 -6.39 -24.47 -7.08
CA ASP A 65 -7.57 -24.17 -6.25
C ASP A 65 -7.26 -24.14 -4.74
N LEU A 66 -6.37 -25.02 -4.29
CA LEU A 66 -5.95 -25.06 -2.88
C LEU A 66 -5.00 -23.90 -2.56
N ALA A 67 -4.13 -23.50 -3.50
CA ALA A 67 -3.30 -22.32 -3.34
C ALA A 67 -4.15 -21.04 -3.25
N GLU A 68 -5.22 -20.94 -4.03
CA GLU A 68 -6.19 -19.84 -3.97
C GLU A 68 -6.93 -19.83 -2.62
N GLN A 69 -7.39 -20.99 -2.14
CA GLN A 69 -8.03 -21.07 -0.82
C GLN A 69 -7.09 -20.64 0.31
N VAL A 70 -5.81 -21.07 0.25
CA VAL A 70 -4.79 -20.62 1.21
C VAL A 70 -4.59 -19.12 1.13
N ARG A 71 -4.54 -18.54 -0.07
CA ARG A 71 -4.44 -17.09 -0.27
C ARG A 71 -5.61 -16.36 0.37
N ASP A 72 -6.85 -16.78 0.11
CA ASP A 72 -8.05 -16.16 0.67
C ASP A 72 -8.03 -16.16 2.20
N ASP A 73 -7.61 -17.25 2.81
CA ASP A 73 -7.56 -17.37 4.27
C ASP A 73 -6.40 -16.56 4.88
N LEU A 74 -5.26 -16.47 4.18
CA LEU A 74 -4.18 -15.56 4.55
C LEU A 74 -4.63 -14.11 4.49
N ASP A 75 -5.32 -13.70 3.43
CA ASP A 75 -5.77 -12.33 3.24
C ASP A 75 -6.81 -11.95 4.32
N LYS A 76 -7.75 -12.85 4.67
CA LYS A 76 -8.67 -12.63 5.80
C LYS A 76 -7.95 -12.42 7.13
N ALA A 77 -6.88 -13.18 7.38
CA ALA A 77 -6.09 -13.06 8.61
C ALA A 77 -5.17 -11.82 8.62
N PHE A 78 -4.69 -11.40 7.46
CA PHE A 78 -3.69 -10.35 7.31
C PHE A 78 -4.29 -8.96 7.12
N ASN A 79 -5.41 -8.85 6.39
CA ASN A 79 -6.07 -7.58 6.09
C ASN A 79 -6.36 -6.71 7.34
N PRO A 80 -6.77 -7.25 8.51
CA PRO A 80 -6.94 -6.43 9.72
C PRO A 80 -5.65 -5.73 10.18
N GLN A 81 -4.50 -6.41 10.07
CA GLN A 81 -3.21 -5.84 10.45
C GLN A 81 -2.73 -4.80 9.44
N LEU A 82 -2.98 -5.05 8.14
CA LEU A 82 -2.71 -4.09 7.09
C LEU A 82 -3.56 -2.82 7.25
N THR A 83 -4.83 -2.98 7.58
CA THR A 83 -5.79 -1.90 7.86
C THR A 83 -5.28 -1.02 8.99
N GLU A 84 -4.89 -1.63 10.12
CA GLU A 84 -4.36 -0.91 11.27
C GLU A 84 -3.06 -0.18 10.94
N LEU A 85 -2.15 -0.82 10.20
CA LEU A 85 -0.90 -0.19 9.75
C LEU A 85 -1.16 1.05 8.89
N ILE A 86 -2.09 0.97 7.94
CA ILE A 86 -2.46 2.10 7.07
C ILE A 86 -3.02 3.24 7.92
N ARG A 87 -3.95 2.91 8.83
CA ARG A 87 -4.57 3.86 9.76
C ARG A 87 -3.54 4.58 10.63
N GLU A 88 -2.57 3.85 11.19
CA GLU A 88 -1.50 4.43 12.01
C GLU A 88 -0.59 5.38 11.22
N VAL A 89 -0.25 5.04 9.97
CA VAL A 89 0.64 5.87 9.14
C VAL A 89 -0.07 7.11 8.63
N ILE A 90 -1.30 6.98 8.16
CA ILE A 90 -2.05 8.09 7.55
C ILE A 90 -2.77 8.95 8.59
N GLY A 91 -3.19 8.33 9.70
CA GLY A 91 -3.99 8.96 10.75
C GLY A 91 -5.46 9.15 10.37
N ILE A 92 -5.96 8.42 9.38
CA ILE A 92 -7.35 8.42 8.93
C ILE A 92 -7.87 6.98 9.00
N GLU A 93 -9.11 6.82 9.44
CA GLU A 93 -9.79 5.53 9.49
C GLU A 93 -9.92 4.92 8.09
N VAL A 94 -9.73 3.60 8.02
CA VAL A 94 -9.90 2.81 6.79
C VAL A 94 -11.28 2.18 6.83
N VAL A 95 -12.10 2.47 5.81
CA VAL A 95 -13.48 2.01 5.69
C VAL A 95 -13.54 0.60 5.12
N ASP A 96 -12.82 0.39 4.01
CA ASP A 96 -12.82 -0.87 3.28
C ASP A 96 -11.40 -1.21 2.81
N VAL A 97 -11.12 -2.51 2.70
CA VAL A 97 -9.91 -3.04 2.09
C VAL A 97 -10.30 -4.11 1.07
N LEU A 98 -9.90 -3.90 -0.17
CA LEU A 98 -10.06 -4.83 -1.27
C LEU A 98 -8.69 -5.35 -1.65
N THR A 99 -8.47 -6.65 -1.53
CA THR A 99 -7.21 -7.31 -1.87
C THR A 99 -7.49 -8.41 -2.89
N ASP A 100 -6.60 -8.51 -3.87
CA ASP A 100 -6.60 -9.62 -4.83
C ASP A 100 -5.15 -9.96 -5.23
N ALA A 101 -4.89 -11.22 -5.54
CA ALA A 101 -3.58 -11.71 -5.91
C ALA A 101 -3.65 -12.64 -7.13
N THR A 102 -2.77 -12.39 -8.10
CA THR A 102 -2.59 -13.25 -9.26
C THR A 102 -1.41 -14.18 -9.03
N LEU A 103 -1.67 -15.40 -8.52
CA LEU A 103 -0.65 -16.43 -8.23
C LEU A 103 0.33 -16.63 -9.39
N LYS A 104 -0.18 -16.73 -10.62
CA LYS A 104 0.62 -16.92 -11.84
C LYS A 104 1.68 -15.85 -12.08
N THR A 105 1.40 -14.59 -11.71
CA THR A 105 2.34 -13.47 -11.91
C THR A 105 3.05 -13.04 -10.64
N GLY A 106 2.70 -13.64 -9.51
CA GLY A 106 3.25 -13.30 -8.21
C GLY A 106 2.82 -11.95 -7.64
N ARG A 107 1.87 -11.28 -8.29
CA ARG A 107 1.46 -9.90 -7.96
C ARG A 107 0.22 -9.87 -7.12
N MET A 108 0.21 -8.95 -6.16
CA MET A 108 -0.94 -8.64 -5.33
C MET A 108 -1.24 -7.15 -5.41
N GLY A 109 -2.52 -6.82 -5.50
CA GLY A 109 -3.03 -5.46 -5.42
C GLY A 109 -3.95 -5.32 -4.21
N THR A 110 -3.79 -4.22 -3.48
CA THR A 110 -4.70 -3.83 -2.42
C THR A 110 -5.15 -2.40 -2.61
N ILE A 111 -6.45 -2.16 -2.46
CA ILE A 111 -7.06 -0.83 -2.41
C ILE A 111 -7.68 -0.67 -1.03
N ALA A 112 -7.17 0.28 -0.25
CA ALA A 112 -7.80 0.71 0.99
C ALA A 112 -8.54 2.02 0.78
N VAL A 113 -9.82 2.06 1.16
CA VAL A 113 -10.67 3.25 1.10
C VAL A 113 -10.62 3.93 2.46
N LEU A 114 -10.29 5.22 2.48
CA LEU A 114 -10.19 6.03 3.69
C LEU A 114 -11.51 6.76 3.96
N ALA A 115 -11.79 7.01 5.23
CA ALA A 115 -12.99 7.76 5.65
C ALA A 115 -12.95 9.24 5.24
N ASP A 116 -11.76 9.78 4.98
CA ASP A 116 -11.55 11.16 4.53
C ASP A 116 -10.32 11.26 3.62
N THR A 117 -10.16 12.39 2.93
CA THR A 117 -9.02 12.67 2.07
C THR A 117 -7.84 13.17 2.91
N PRO A 118 -6.67 12.48 2.87
CA PRO A 118 -5.49 12.94 3.57
C PRO A 118 -5.00 14.28 3.04
N GLN A 119 -4.76 15.21 3.96
CA GLN A 119 -4.09 16.47 3.68
C GLN A 119 -2.57 16.25 3.71
N PHE A 120 -1.86 16.84 2.75
CA PHE A 120 -0.42 16.70 2.60
C PHE A 120 0.26 18.05 2.61
N ARG A 121 1.49 18.09 3.13
CA ARG A 121 2.38 19.23 2.90
C ARG A 121 2.86 19.25 1.44
N GLU A 122 2.72 20.38 0.76
CA GLU A 122 3.34 20.57 -0.54
C GLU A 122 4.88 20.56 -0.43
N PRO A 123 5.60 19.87 -1.34
CA PRO A 123 7.05 19.98 -1.43
C PRO A 123 7.51 21.44 -1.60
N GLN A 124 8.63 21.82 -0.97
CA GLN A 124 9.18 23.18 -1.13
C GLN A 124 9.53 23.52 -2.59
N ALA A 125 9.93 22.53 -3.40
CA ALA A 125 10.23 22.71 -4.81
C ALA A 125 9.00 23.11 -5.64
N THR A 126 7.84 22.51 -5.39
CA THR A 126 6.58 22.85 -6.07
C THR A 126 6.03 24.20 -5.61
N ARG A 127 6.27 24.57 -4.35
CA ARG A 127 5.87 25.88 -3.81
C ARG A 127 6.63 27.04 -4.48
N LYS A 128 7.92 26.86 -4.74
CA LYS A 128 8.78 27.88 -5.38
C LYS A 128 8.43 28.10 -6.86
N LEU A 129 8.17 27.02 -7.60
CA LEU A 129 7.74 27.12 -9.01
C LEU A 129 6.41 27.87 -9.17
N ARG A 130 5.47 27.70 -8.23
CA ARG A 130 4.20 28.44 -8.24
C ARG A 130 4.35 29.91 -7.88
N SER A 131 5.23 30.24 -6.91
CA SER A 131 5.49 31.66 -6.57
C SER A 131 6.17 32.40 -7.71
N ASP A 132 7.06 31.74 -8.44
CA ASP A 132 7.78 32.35 -9.55
C ASP A 132 6.83 32.57 -10.75
N ALA A 133 5.96 31.60 -11.07
CA ALA A 133 4.96 31.75 -12.14
C ALA A 133 3.88 32.80 -11.85
N SER A 134 3.54 33.05 -10.58
CA SER A 134 2.57 34.09 -10.20
C SER A 134 3.17 35.49 -10.10
N ALA A 135 4.50 35.62 -10.12
CA ALA A 135 5.20 36.89 -10.23
C ALA A 135 5.35 37.36 -11.69
N GLU A 136 5.38 36.43 -12.66
CA GLU A 136 5.51 36.74 -14.10
C GLU A 136 4.20 37.21 -14.77
N ASP A 137 3.03 36.95 -14.17
CA ASP A 137 1.72 37.39 -14.69
C ASP A 137 1.33 38.83 -14.29
N THR A 138 2.23 39.58 -13.63
CA THR A 138 1.95 40.96 -13.13
C THR A 138 2.78 42.06 -13.85
N GLU A 139 3.46 41.76 -14.95
CA GLU A 139 4.15 42.76 -15.80
C GLU A 139 3.49 42.97 -17.17
#